data_AF-A0A2T2XUX7-F1
#
_entry.id   AF-A0A2T2XUX7-F1
#
_cell.length_a   1.000
_cell.length_b   1.000
_cell.length_c   1.000
_cell.angle_alpha   90.00
_cell.angle_beta   90.00
_cell.angle_gamma   90.00
#
_symmetry.space_group_name_H-M   'P 1'
#
loop_
_entity.id
_entity.type
_entity.pdbx_description
1 polymer ?
#
loop_
_entity_poly.entity_id
_entity_poly.type
_entity_poly.pdbx_seq_one_letter_code
_entity_poly.pdbx_strand_id
1 'polypeptide(L)'
;MTQKTIITYKGFNKDLQCRDYQFAIGETYHHEGEVEACGSGFHACECPFDVFGYYSPAGSRFAETISFGTTDREEGGDTKISSASITIKAELTLPQFIQRGIEWIWSKIDKSLEQQIMSGHRSAATNTGHRSAATNTGDRSAATNTGHRSAATNTGDQSAATNTGHRSAATNTGDQSAATNTGHRSAATNTGDQSAATNTGHRSAATNTGDQSAATNTGDQSAATNTGHRSAATNTGDWSAATNTGHRSAATNTGNRSAATNTGNRSAAEVSGSQSVAASLGIEGKARASAGGAIVLCYRDEDGLLIHIRASKVGENGVMPDTWYRLDEDGEFVEAS
;
A
#
# COMPACT_ATOMS: atom_id res chain seq x y z
N MET A 1 25.52 -31.51 -59.41
CA MET A 1 25.62 -30.32 -58.54
C MET A 1 24.30 -30.20 -57.79
N THR A 2 24.30 -30.30 -56.46
CA THR A 2 23.09 -30.07 -55.65
C THR A 2 22.69 -28.60 -55.77
N GLN A 3 21.48 -28.35 -56.28
CA GLN A 3 20.92 -27.00 -56.38
C GLN A 3 20.81 -26.40 -54.98
N LYS A 4 21.25 -25.14 -54.80
CA LYS A 4 21.17 -24.46 -53.51
C LYS A 4 19.70 -24.21 -53.17
N THR A 5 19.23 -24.80 -52.08
CA THR A 5 17.86 -24.66 -51.56
C THR A 5 17.85 -23.85 -50.28
N ILE A 6 16.85 -23.00 -50.09
CA ILE A 6 16.67 -22.17 -48.90
C ILE A 6 15.31 -22.51 -48.29
N ILE A 7 15.28 -22.80 -46.98
CA ILE A 7 14.02 -22.94 -46.25
C ILE A 7 13.44 -21.55 -46.06
N THR A 8 12.22 -21.37 -46.53
CA THR A 8 11.49 -20.12 -46.47
C THR A 8 10.08 -20.34 -45.94
N TYR A 9 9.39 -19.25 -45.67
CA TYR A 9 8.05 -19.21 -45.12
C TYR A 9 7.21 -18.25 -45.95
N LYS A 10 6.00 -18.66 -46.29
CA LYS A 10 5.12 -17.88 -47.16
C LYS A 10 3.71 -17.81 -46.60
N GLY A 11 3.12 -16.62 -46.69
CA GLY A 11 1.70 -16.38 -46.47
C GLY A 11 0.92 -16.39 -47.79
N PHE A 12 -0.36 -16.74 -47.70
CA PHE A 12 -1.32 -16.76 -48.80
C PHE A 12 -2.66 -16.20 -48.32
N ASN A 13 -3.54 -15.83 -49.26
CA ASN A 13 -4.94 -15.64 -48.93
C ASN A 13 -5.61 -16.99 -48.54
N LYS A 14 -6.89 -16.97 -48.17
CA LYS A 14 -7.64 -18.16 -47.72
C LYS A 14 -7.70 -19.27 -48.78
N ASP A 15 -7.58 -18.90 -50.05
CA ASP A 15 -7.67 -19.81 -51.19
C ASP A 15 -6.31 -20.35 -51.64
N LEU A 16 -5.22 -20.14 -50.87
CA LEU A 16 -3.83 -20.47 -51.25
C LEU A 16 -3.36 -19.74 -52.51
N GLN A 17 -3.85 -18.53 -52.72
CA GLN A 17 -3.46 -17.69 -53.84
C GLN A 17 -2.55 -16.55 -53.39
N CYS A 18 -1.60 -16.18 -54.25
CA CYS A 18 -0.76 -15.00 -54.12
C CYS A 18 -0.64 -14.34 -55.49
N ARG A 19 -1.19 -13.12 -55.63
CA ARG A 19 -1.38 -12.44 -56.93
C ARG A 19 -2.12 -13.37 -57.91
N ASP A 20 -1.59 -13.55 -59.11
CA ASP A 20 -2.22 -14.35 -60.17
C ASP A 20 -1.88 -15.85 -60.10
N TYR A 21 -1.16 -16.28 -59.06
CA TYR A 21 -0.77 -17.69 -58.90
C TYR A 21 -1.62 -18.41 -57.87
N GLN A 22 -2.20 -19.54 -58.29
CA GLN A 22 -2.86 -20.51 -57.43
C GLN A 22 -1.85 -21.58 -56.98
N PHE A 23 -1.65 -21.70 -55.67
CA PHE A 23 -0.74 -22.69 -55.09
C PHE A 23 -1.50 -23.89 -54.51
N ALA A 24 -0.79 -25.01 -54.41
CA ALA A 24 -1.22 -26.23 -53.74
C ALA A 24 -0.08 -26.79 -52.88
N ILE A 25 -0.43 -27.41 -51.76
CA ILE A 25 0.53 -28.04 -50.85
C ILE A 25 1.12 -29.28 -51.52
N GLY A 26 2.43 -29.44 -51.43
CA GLY A 26 3.22 -30.50 -52.07
C GLY A 26 3.77 -30.13 -53.44
N GLU A 27 3.23 -29.08 -54.08
CA GLU A 27 3.56 -28.74 -55.46
C GLU A 27 4.77 -27.81 -55.58
N THR A 28 5.38 -27.82 -56.76
CA THR A 28 6.54 -27.01 -57.12
C THR A 28 6.21 -26.13 -58.32
N TYR A 29 6.61 -24.86 -58.23
CA TYR A 29 6.31 -23.84 -59.21
C TYR A 29 7.59 -23.22 -59.74
N HIS A 30 7.57 -22.85 -61.02
CA HIS A 30 8.68 -22.24 -61.73
C HIS A 30 8.24 -20.91 -62.35
N HIS A 31 9.07 -19.89 -62.20
CA HIS A 31 8.89 -18.58 -62.80
C HIS A 31 9.81 -18.45 -64.00
N GLU A 32 9.23 -18.11 -65.16
CA GLU A 32 9.97 -17.78 -66.36
C GLU A 32 10.26 -16.28 -66.40
N GLY A 33 11.54 -15.90 -66.52
CA GLY A 33 11.96 -14.51 -66.61
C GLY A 33 13.01 -14.11 -65.57
N GLU A 34 13.27 -12.80 -65.49
CA GLU A 34 14.17 -12.20 -64.52
C GLU A 34 13.58 -12.27 -63.11
N VAL A 35 14.40 -12.55 -62.10
CA VAL A 35 14.01 -12.61 -60.68
C VAL A 35 14.54 -11.38 -59.97
N GLU A 36 13.64 -10.51 -59.52
CA GLU A 36 13.95 -9.24 -58.87
C GLU A 36 13.25 -9.17 -57.49
N ALA A 37 13.97 -8.74 -56.46
CA ALA A 37 13.39 -8.48 -55.15
C ALA A 37 12.24 -7.47 -55.28
N CYS A 38 11.09 -7.78 -54.70
CA CYS A 38 9.84 -6.99 -54.80
C CYS A 38 9.19 -6.88 -56.20
N GLY A 39 9.93 -7.10 -57.29
CA GLY A 39 9.45 -7.03 -58.68
C GLY A 39 8.82 -8.34 -59.16
N SER A 40 9.60 -9.42 -59.23
CA SER A 40 9.26 -10.65 -59.95
C SER A 40 9.72 -11.92 -59.21
N GLY A 41 9.35 -13.10 -59.74
CA GLY A 41 9.57 -14.39 -59.08
C GLY A 41 8.66 -14.67 -57.89
N PHE A 42 8.97 -15.73 -57.14
CA PHE A 42 8.20 -16.15 -55.97
C PHE A 42 8.80 -15.56 -54.69
N HIS A 43 8.03 -14.68 -54.04
CA HIS A 43 8.42 -14.08 -52.76
C HIS A 43 8.05 -14.96 -51.56
N ALA A 44 8.99 -15.10 -50.63
CA ALA A 44 8.87 -15.74 -49.32
C ALA A 44 9.89 -15.13 -48.33
N CYS A 45 9.82 -15.44 -47.04
CA CYS A 45 10.74 -14.91 -46.02
C CYS A 45 11.56 -16.04 -45.38
N GLU A 46 12.83 -15.79 -45.03
CA GLU A 46 13.63 -16.77 -44.26
C GLU A 46 13.22 -16.79 -42.77
N CYS A 47 12.84 -15.63 -42.20
CA CYS A 47 12.24 -15.51 -40.88
C CYS A 47 10.71 -15.59 -40.99
N PRO A 48 10.05 -16.54 -40.30
CA PRO A 48 8.58 -16.62 -40.27
C PRO A 48 7.89 -15.31 -39.88
N PHE A 49 8.44 -14.56 -38.91
CA PHE A 49 7.77 -13.37 -38.38
C PHE A 49 7.72 -12.20 -39.37
N ASP A 50 8.64 -12.13 -40.33
CA ASP A 50 8.61 -11.10 -41.37
C ASP A 50 7.40 -11.28 -42.30
N VAL A 51 6.89 -12.51 -42.44
CA VAL A 51 5.67 -12.79 -43.23
C VAL A 51 4.47 -12.01 -42.70
N PHE A 52 4.41 -11.72 -41.40
CA PHE A 52 3.32 -10.95 -40.80
C PHE A 52 3.28 -9.48 -41.23
N GLY A 53 4.39 -8.94 -41.77
CA GLY A 53 4.40 -7.63 -42.42
C GLY A 53 3.63 -7.59 -43.74
N TYR A 54 3.42 -8.75 -44.36
CA TYR A 54 2.77 -8.89 -45.67
C TYR A 54 1.39 -9.58 -45.61
N TYR A 55 1.20 -10.48 -44.63
CA TYR A 55 0.00 -11.30 -44.49
C TYR A 55 -0.48 -11.27 -43.04
N SER A 56 -1.72 -10.79 -42.82
CA SER A 56 -2.31 -10.74 -41.48
C SER A 56 -2.47 -12.16 -40.90
N PRO A 57 -2.02 -12.43 -39.65
CA PRO A 57 -2.18 -13.73 -38.98
C PRO A 57 -3.62 -14.24 -38.90
N ALA A 58 -4.60 -13.33 -38.84
CA ALA A 58 -6.01 -13.69 -38.65
C ALA A 58 -6.73 -14.07 -39.96
N GLY A 59 -6.21 -13.64 -41.11
CA GLY A 59 -6.89 -13.77 -42.40
C GLY A 59 -6.15 -14.62 -43.43
N SER A 60 -4.97 -15.11 -43.10
CA SER A 60 -4.03 -15.71 -44.05
C SER A 60 -3.72 -17.16 -43.71
N ARG A 61 -3.28 -17.91 -44.71
CA ARG A 61 -2.73 -19.27 -44.55
C ARG A 61 -1.22 -19.21 -44.68
N PHE A 62 -0.52 -20.09 -43.98
CA PHE A 62 0.94 -20.06 -43.89
C PHE A 62 1.54 -21.42 -44.23
N ALA A 63 2.68 -21.43 -44.92
CA ALA A 63 3.38 -22.66 -45.26
C ALA A 63 4.89 -22.55 -45.04
N GLU A 64 5.51 -23.68 -44.72
CA GLU A 64 6.94 -23.88 -44.94
C GLU A 64 7.18 -24.15 -46.43
N THR A 65 8.16 -23.48 -47.01
CA THR A 65 8.48 -23.54 -48.43
C THR A 65 9.96 -23.81 -48.65
N ILE A 66 10.31 -24.31 -49.84
CA ILE A 66 11.70 -24.39 -50.30
C ILE A 66 11.84 -23.47 -51.49
N SER A 67 12.64 -22.42 -51.35
CA SER A 67 12.99 -21.51 -52.44
C SER A 67 14.32 -21.92 -53.06
N PHE A 68 14.39 -21.97 -54.39
CA PHE A 68 15.59 -22.39 -55.12
C PHE A 68 15.64 -21.81 -56.54
N GLY A 69 16.75 -22.06 -57.25
CA GLY A 69 17.06 -21.43 -58.53
C GLY A 69 17.72 -20.07 -58.35
N THR A 70 17.55 -19.16 -59.31
CA THR A 70 17.98 -17.76 -59.18
C THR A 70 17.21 -17.10 -58.02
N THR A 71 17.91 -16.38 -57.15
CA THR A 71 17.29 -15.69 -56.00
C THR A 71 17.82 -14.27 -55.88
N ASP A 72 16.97 -13.35 -55.44
CA ASP A 72 17.35 -11.96 -55.19
C ASP A 72 16.82 -11.48 -53.82
N ARG A 73 17.49 -10.46 -53.25
CA ARG A 73 17.20 -9.88 -51.93
C ARG A 73 17.32 -8.37 -51.97
N GLU A 74 16.45 -7.70 -51.21
CA GLU A 74 16.54 -6.27 -51.00
C GLU A 74 17.65 -5.94 -49.99
N GLU A 75 18.56 -5.03 -50.35
CA GLU A 75 19.63 -4.60 -49.45
C GLU A 75 19.07 -3.73 -48.32
N GLY A 76 19.33 -4.09 -47.06
CA GLY A 76 18.79 -3.38 -45.89
C GLY A 76 17.31 -3.65 -45.60
N GLY A 77 16.67 -4.55 -46.36
CA GLY A 77 15.30 -5.01 -46.12
C GLY A 77 15.19 -6.07 -45.02
N ASP A 78 13.98 -6.61 -44.87
CA ASP A 78 13.71 -7.77 -44.02
C ASP A 78 14.22 -9.08 -44.68
N THR A 79 13.89 -10.24 -44.11
CA THR A 79 14.37 -11.53 -44.64
C THR A 79 13.63 -12.02 -45.89
N LYS A 80 12.87 -11.16 -46.56
CA LYS A 80 12.15 -11.47 -47.79
C LYS A 80 13.15 -11.74 -48.93
N ILE A 81 12.87 -12.79 -49.68
CA ILE A 81 13.62 -13.19 -50.87
C ILE A 81 12.66 -13.39 -52.03
N SER A 82 13.11 -13.15 -53.25
CA SER A 82 12.46 -13.64 -54.48
C SER A 82 13.23 -14.85 -55.01
N SER A 83 12.52 -15.80 -55.64
CA SER A 83 13.11 -17.03 -56.16
C SER A 83 12.50 -17.44 -57.49
N ALA A 84 13.30 -18.04 -58.37
CA ALA A 84 12.85 -18.60 -59.64
C ALA A 84 11.95 -19.82 -59.45
N SER A 85 12.10 -20.53 -58.34
CA SER A 85 11.31 -21.73 -58.06
C SER A 85 11.00 -21.86 -56.59
N ILE A 86 9.79 -22.35 -56.29
CA ILE A 86 9.31 -22.55 -54.93
C ILE A 86 8.53 -23.86 -54.82
N THR A 87 8.83 -24.66 -53.80
CA THR A 87 8.01 -25.82 -53.40
C THR A 87 7.23 -25.48 -52.15
N ILE A 88 5.91 -25.71 -52.14
CA ILE A 88 5.06 -25.48 -50.97
C ILE A 88 5.01 -26.76 -50.14
N LYS A 89 5.89 -26.93 -49.16
CA LYS A 89 6.09 -28.25 -48.52
C LYS A 89 4.88 -28.68 -47.68
N ALA A 90 4.46 -27.81 -46.77
CA ALA A 90 3.46 -28.13 -45.77
C ALA A 90 2.80 -26.86 -45.27
N GLU A 91 1.48 -26.90 -45.13
CA GLU A 91 0.73 -25.88 -44.41
C GLU A 91 1.03 -25.97 -42.91
N LEU A 92 1.22 -24.80 -42.29
CA LEU A 92 1.49 -24.67 -40.86
C LEU A 92 0.30 -24.00 -40.18
N THR A 93 -0.14 -24.57 -39.07
CA THR A 93 -1.03 -23.85 -38.14
C THR A 93 -0.30 -22.64 -37.55
N LEU A 94 -1.04 -21.62 -37.11
CA LEU A 94 -0.43 -20.43 -36.51
C LEU A 94 0.51 -20.76 -35.32
N PRO A 95 0.18 -21.68 -34.39
CA PRO A 95 1.11 -22.10 -33.35
C PRO A 95 2.40 -22.73 -33.89
N GLN A 96 2.31 -23.60 -34.91
CA GLN A 96 3.49 -24.19 -35.55
C GLN A 96 4.33 -23.12 -36.24
N PHE A 97 3.68 -22.15 -36.89
CA PHE A 97 4.36 -21.04 -37.55
C PHE A 97 5.12 -20.15 -36.56
N ILE A 98 4.51 -19.84 -35.41
CA ILE A 98 5.15 -19.09 -34.31
C ILE A 98 6.34 -19.87 -33.75
N GLN A 99 6.19 -21.17 -33.55
CA GLN A 99 7.26 -22.04 -33.08
C GLN A 99 8.48 -22.00 -34.01
N ARG A 100 8.26 -22.02 -35.34
CA ARG A 100 9.35 -21.86 -36.33
C ARG A 100 10.05 -20.51 -36.24
N GLY A 101 9.30 -19.45 -35.92
CA GLY A 101 9.87 -18.11 -35.71
C GLY A 101 10.80 -18.09 -34.50
N ILE A 102 10.39 -18.73 -33.40
CA ILE A 102 11.22 -18.88 -32.19
C ILE A 102 12.49 -19.69 -32.49
N GLU A 103 12.37 -20.80 -33.21
CA GLU A 103 13.51 -21.64 -33.62
C GLU A 103 14.50 -20.89 -34.51
N TRP A 104 13.99 -20.07 -35.44
CA TRP A 104 14.85 -19.24 -36.29
C TRP A 104 15.64 -18.22 -35.46
N ILE A 105 15.00 -17.50 -34.52
CA ILE A 105 15.69 -16.55 -33.64
C ILE A 105 16.78 -17.27 -32.84
N TRP A 106 16.46 -18.42 -32.24
CA TRP A 106 17.42 -19.25 -31.50
C TRP A 106 18.62 -19.68 -32.36
N SER A 107 18.42 -19.88 -33.67
CA SER A 107 19.50 -20.23 -34.60
C SER A 107 20.44 -19.05 -34.89
N LYS A 108 19.99 -17.81 -34.72
CA LYS A 108 20.78 -16.59 -34.94
C LYS A 108 21.53 -16.12 -33.70
N ILE A 109 21.19 -16.63 -32.52
CA ILE A 109 21.90 -16.34 -31.28
C ILE A 109 23.31 -16.93 -31.38
N ASP A 110 24.32 -16.07 -31.22
CA ASP A 110 25.70 -16.49 -31.09
C ASP A 110 25.87 -17.22 -29.75
N LYS A 111 26.01 -18.54 -29.82
CA LYS A 111 26.19 -19.39 -28.64
C LYS A 111 27.57 -19.25 -27.99
N SER A 112 28.51 -18.52 -28.62
CA SER A 112 29.81 -18.18 -28.03
C SER A 112 29.76 -16.92 -27.18
N LEU A 113 28.75 -16.07 -27.37
CA LEU A 113 28.35 -15.01 -26.44
C LEU A 113 27.55 -15.65 -25.30
N GLU A 114 28.27 -16.29 -24.37
CA GLU A 114 27.72 -16.53 -23.04
C GLU A 114 27.23 -15.18 -22.52
N GLN A 115 25.90 -15.00 -22.39
CA GLN A 115 25.34 -13.85 -21.68
C GLN A 115 26.09 -13.76 -20.36
N GLN A 116 26.79 -12.65 -20.10
CA GLN A 116 27.52 -12.39 -18.85
C GLN A 116 26.56 -12.30 -17.65
N ILE A 117 25.88 -13.37 -17.32
CA ILE A 117 25.50 -13.69 -15.96
C ILE A 117 26.83 -14.10 -15.32
N MET A 118 27.56 -13.11 -14.80
CA MET A 118 28.78 -13.35 -14.03
C MET A 118 28.40 -14.09 -12.74
N SER A 119 28.20 -15.40 -12.80
CA SER A 119 28.02 -16.25 -11.62
C SER A 119 29.38 -16.36 -10.93
N GLY A 120 29.55 -15.63 -9.82
CA GLY A 120 30.79 -15.64 -9.04
C GLY A 120 30.65 -14.99 -7.67
N HIS A 121 31.67 -15.07 -6.81
CA HIS A 121 31.57 -14.56 -5.44
C HIS A 121 31.45 -13.01 -5.34
N ARG A 122 31.90 -12.25 -6.35
CA ARG A 122 31.91 -10.77 -6.35
C ARG A 122 31.74 -10.20 -7.76
N SER A 123 30.90 -9.17 -7.93
CA SER A 123 30.89 -8.34 -9.16
C SER A 123 30.71 -6.85 -8.86
N ALA A 124 31.10 -5.98 -9.79
CA ALA A 124 30.82 -4.55 -9.72
C ALA A 124 29.41 -4.19 -10.21
N ALA A 125 28.85 -4.98 -11.12
CA ALA A 125 27.56 -4.72 -11.79
C ALA A 125 26.44 -5.61 -11.23
N THR A 126 25.93 -6.55 -12.02
CA THR A 126 24.89 -7.52 -11.61
C THR A 126 25.54 -8.87 -11.28
N ASN A 127 25.06 -9.55 -10.24
CA ASN A 127 25.50 -10.90 -9.86
C ASN A 127 24.35 -11.63 -9.15
N THR A 128 24.41 -12.96 -9.15
CA THR A 128 23.51 -13.85 -8.40
C THR A 128 24.22 -14.52 -7.20
N GLY A 129 25.54 -14.32 -7.05
CA GLY A 129 26.37 -14.85 -5.97
C GLY A 129 26.45 -13.96 -4.71
N HIS A 130 27.56 -14.04 -3.96
CA HIS A 130 27.58 -13.51 -2.59
C HIS A 130 27.61 -11.99 -2.46
N ARG A 131 28.28 -11.26 -3.37
CA ARG A 131 28.42 -9.80 -3.29
C ARG A 131 28.32 -9.10 -4.64
N SER A 132 27.66 -7.95 -4.68
CA SER A 132 27.85 -6.97 -5.76
C SER A 132 27.81 -5.52 -5.26
N ALA A 133 28.35 -4.59 -6.06
CA ALA A 133 28.22 -3.16 -5.78
C ALA A 133 26.86 -2.62 -6.25
N ALA A 134 26.42 -2.97 -7.47
CA ALA A 134 25.16 -2.47 -8.02
C ALA A 134 23.94 -3.36 -7.67
N THR A 135 23.72 -4.47 -8.38
CA THR A 135 22.52 -5.30 -8.19
C THR A 135 22.90 -6.74 -7.84
N ASN A 136 22.31 -7.29 -6.78
CA ASN A 136 22.48 -8.70 -6.42
C ASN A 136 21.13 -9.39 -6.23
N THR A 137 21.09 -10.70 -6.50
CA THR A 137 19.97 -11.58 -6.12
C THR A 137 20.34 -12.55 -5.00
N GLY A 138 21.64 -12.64 -4.64
CA GLY A 138 22.17 -13.47 -3.55
C GLY A 138 22.37 -12.72 -2.23
N ASP A 139 23.51 -12.94 -1.55
CA ASP A 139 23.61 -12.59 -0.12
C ASP A 139 23.71 -11.08 0.18
N ARG A 140 24.47 -10.32 -0.60
CA ARG A 140 24.76 -8.91 -0.27
C ARG A 140 24.92 -7.99 -1.47
N SER A 141 24.37 -6.78 -1.41
CA SER A 141 24.78 -5.70 -2.32
C SER A 141 24.92 -4.34 -1.62
N ALA A 142 25.60 -3.39 -2.26
CA ALA A 142 25.62 -2.01 -1.78
C ALA A 142 24.36 -1.25 -2.22
N ALA A 143 23.99 -1.28 -3.51
CA ALA A 143 22.81 -0.58 -4.00
C ALA A 143 21.51 -1.40 -3.87
N THR A 144 21.24 -2.36 -4.75
CA THR A 144 19.95 -3.08 -4.77
C THR A 144 20.16 -4.59 -4.56
N ASN A 145 19.47 -5.19 -3.60
CA ASN A 145 19.44 -6.65 -3.44
C ASN A 145 18.00 -7.16 -3.47
N THR A 146 17.81 -8.39 -3.96
CA THR A 146 16.55 -9.12 -3.84
C THR A 146 16.65 -10.30 -2.86
N GLY A 147 17.87 -10.65 -2.42
CA GLY A 147 18.16 -11.67 -1.42
C GLY A 147 18.36 -11.12 -0.01
N HIS A 148 19.42 -11.55 0.68
CA HIS A 148 19.51 -11.41 2.14
C HIS A 148 19.76 -9.98 2.65
N ARG A 149 20.71 -9.23 2.06
CA ARG A 149 21.07 -7.92 2.64
C ARG A 149 21.47 -6.86 1.61
N SER A 150 21.08 -5.61 1.80
CA SER A 150 21.67 -4.47 1.07
C SER A 150 21.94 -3.25 1.95
N ALA A 151 22.74 -2.30 1.46
CA ALA A 151 22.89 -1.01 2.14
C ALA A 151 21.76 -0.04 1.74
N ALA A 152 21.49 0.13 0.44
CA ALA A 152 20.43 1.04 -0.01
C ALA A 152 19.04 0.38 -0.06
N THR A 153 18.75 -0.46 -1.05
CA THR A 153 17.40 -1.01 -1.28
C THR A 153 17.40 -2.53 -1.25
N ASN A 154 16.54 -3.16 -0.44
CA ASN A 154 16.31 -4.62 -0.48
C ASN A 154 14.84 -4.94 -0.67
N THR A 155 14.57 -6.10 -1.27
CA THR A 155 13.24 -6.72 -1.37
C THR A 155 13.13 -7.98 -0.50
N GLY A 156 14.25 -8.53 -0.04
CA GLY A 156 14.31 -9.69 0.86
C GLY A 156 14.46 -9.31 2.32
N ASP A 157 15.47 -9.87 3.01
CA ASP A 157 15.44 -9.91 4.48
C ASP A 157 15.80 -8.57 5.14
N GLN A 158 16.87 -7.90 4.70
CA GLN A 158 17.42 -6.76 5.43
C GLN A 158 17.97 -5.64 4.55
N SER A 159 17.72 -4.38 4.91
CA SER A 159 18.49 -3.25 4.37
C SER A 159 18.80 -2.18 5.42
N ALA A 160 19.78 -1.32 5.13
CA ALA A 160 20.01 -0.15 5.98
C ALA A 160 19.03 0.99 5.65
N ALA A 161 18.85 1.35 4.37
CA ALA A 161 17.95 2.44 3.99
C ALA A 161 16.50 1.97 3.77
N THR A 162 16.20 1.28 2.67
CA THR A 162 14.81 0.94 2.29
C THR A 162 14.64 -0.56 2.12
N ASN A 163 13.67 -1.16 2.81
CA ASN A 163 13.28 -2.56 2.57
C ASN A 163 11.79 -2.63 2.25
N THR A 164 11.40 -3.64 1.49
CA THR A 164 10.00 -4.03 1.26
C THR A 164 9.67 -5.39 1.87
N GLY A 165 10.68 -6.16 2.30
CA GLY A 165 10.53 -7.43 3.02
C GLY A 165 10.63 -7.28 4.54
N HIS A 166 11.52 -8.05 5.18
CA HIS A 166 11.43 -8.27 6.63
C HIS A 166 11.90 -7.10 7.51
N ARG A 167 13.08 -6.53 7.28
CA ARG A 167 13.62 -5.50 8.19
C ARG A 167 14.40 -4.38 7.51
N SER A 168 14.26 -3.14 7.97
CA SER A 168 15.20 -2.07 7.64
C SER A 168 15.58 -1.18 8.84
N ALA A 169 16.65 -0.41 8.71
CA ALA A 169 16.96 0.61 9.72
C ALA A 169 16.14 1.90 9.49
N ALA A 170 16.10 2.43 8.26
CA ALA A 170 15.35 3.65 7.97
C ALA A 170 13.88 3.38 7.61
N THR A 171 13.57 2.89 6.40
CA THR A 171 12.19 2.77 5.91
C THR A 171 11.86 1.33 5.54
N ASN A 172 10.79 0.77 6.07
CA ASN A 172 10.27 -0.53 5.65
C ASN A 172 8.80 -0.42 5.24
N THR A 173 8.36 -1.29 4.35
CA THR A 173 6.95 -1.50 4.02
C THR A 173 6.42 -2.87 4.45
N GLY A 174 7.30 -3.80 4.85
CA GLY A 174 6.94 -5.10 5.42
C GLY A 174 6.97 -5.12 6.95
N ASP A 175 7.72 -6.04 7.55
CA ASP A 175 7.48 -6.41 8.95
C ASP A 175 8.01 -5.39 9.98
N GLN A 176 9.26 -4.95 9.85
CA GLN A 176 9.93 -4.17 10.90
C GLN A 176 10.83 -3.04 10.37
N SER A 177 10.81 -1.89 11.02
CA SER A 177 11.88 -0.89 10.88
C SER A 177 12.25 -0.17 12.17
N ALA A 178 13.42 0.44 12.22
CA ALA A 178 13.78 1.29 13.36
C ALA A 178 13.14 2.69 13.25
N ALA A 179 13.22 3.35 12.09
CA ALA A 179 12.64 4.68 11.92
C ALA A 179 11.17 4.63 11.45
N THR A 180 10.90 4.33 10.18
CA THR A 180 9.56 4.44 9.58
C THR A 180 9.09 3.11 9.01
N ASN A 181 7.92 2.63 9.42
CA ASN A 181 7.29 1.47 8.79
C ASN A 181 5.88 1.83 8.31
N THR A 182 5.42 1.17 7.26
CA THR A 182 4.02 1.21 6.80
C THR A 182 3.30 -0.11 7.05
N GLY A 183 4.03 -1.18 7.37
CA GLY A 183 3.49 -2.50 7.72
C GLY A 183 3.37 -2.74 9.22
N HIS A 184 3.96 -3.82 9.74
CA HIS A 184 3.59 -4.33 11.07
C HIS A 184 4.17 -3.54 12.25
N ARG A 185 5.48 -3.26 12.28
CA ARG A 185 6.12 -2.64 13.46
C ARG A 185 7.19 -1.59 13.13
N SER A 186 7.26 -0.52 13.92
CA SER A 186 8.46 0.32 13.98
C SER A 186 8.80 0.81 15.38
N ALA A 187 10.04 1.27 15.59
CA ALA A 187 10.40 1.92 16.85
C ALA A 187 9.93 3.40 16.87
N ALA A 188 10.20 4.18 15.82
CA ALA A 188 9.80 5.60 15.78
C ALA A 188 8.38 5.79 15.23
N THR A 189 8.16 5.67 13.92
CA THR A 189 6.89 6.01 13.27
C THR A 189 6.31 4.83 12.51
N ASN A 190 5.07 4.42 12.79
CA ASN A 190 4.36 3.43 11.98
C ASN A 190 3.06 4.02 11.43
N THR A 191 2.62 3.51 10.29
CA THR A 191 1.28 3.79 9.74
C THR A 191 0.37 2.55 9.77
N GLY A 192 0.92 1.36 10.03
CA GLY A 192 0.16 0.11 10.19
C GLY A 192 -0.07 -0.25 11.66
N ASP A 193 0.34 -1.44 12.08
CA ASP A 193 -0.21 -2.02 13.32
C ASP A 193 0.35 -1.43 14.62
N GLN A 194 1.68 -1.30 14.74
CA GLN A 194 2.30 -0.97 16.02
C GLN A 194 3.54 -0.07 15.91
N SER A 195 3.69 0.89 16.82
CA SER A 195 4.98 1.56 17.04
C SER A 195 5.28 1.84 18.52
N ALA A 196 6.55 2.11 18.85
CA ALA A 196 6.89 2.55 20.20
C ALA A 196 6.62 4.06 20.39
N ALA A 197 7.04 4.92 19.46
CA ALA A 197 6.81 6.37 19.59
C ALA A 197 5.47 6.82 18.97
N THR A 198 5.35 6.89 17.64
CA THR A 198 4.18 7.47 16.97
C THR A 198 3.53 6.47 16.03
N ASN A 199 2.23 6.22 16.15
CA ASN A 199 1.47 5.43 15.17
C ASN A 199 0.28 6.24 14.66
N THR A 200 -0.11 6.00 13.41
CA THR A 200 -1.37 6.51 12.84
C THR A 200 -2.41 5.40 12.69
N GLY A 201 -2.02 4.13 12.76
CA GLY A 201 -2.92 2.97 12.72
C GLY A 201 -3.32 2.46 14.11
N HIS A 202 -3.10 1.17 14.38
CA HIS A 202 -3.79 0.50 15.49
C HIS A 202 -3.25 0.84 16.89
N ARG A 203 -1.93 0.73 17.15
CA ARG A 203 -1.39 0.94 18.51
C ARG A 203 -0.06 1.69 18.56
N SER A 204 0.14 2.50 19.59
CA SER A 204 1.49 2.94 19.99
C SER A 204 1.69 3.01 21.50
N ALA A 205 2.95 3.05 21.96
CA ALA A 205 3.23 3.29 23.37
C ALA A 205 3.13 4.78 23.73
N ALA A 206 3.72 5.69 22.93
CA ALA A 206 3.68 7.13 23.23
C ALA A 206 2.46 7.82 22.60
N THR A 207 2.44 8.05 21.28
CA THR A 207 1.41 8.87 20.62
C THR A 207 0.70 8.08 19.52
N ASN A 208 -0.63 7.99 19.56
CA ASN A 208 -1.41 7.42 18.45
C ASN A 208 -2.44 8.43 17.96
N THR A 209 -2.81 8.33 16.69
CA THR A 209 -3.92 9.07 16.08
C THR A 209 -5.09 8.14 15.71
N GLY A 210 -4.88 6.82 15.68
CA GLY A 210 -5.90 5.80 15.47
C GLY A 210 -6.43 5.21 16.78
N ASP A 211 -6.41 3.88 16.92
CA ASP A 211 -7.28 3.22 17.89
C ASP A 211 -6.79 3.34 19.34
N GLN A 212 -5.51 3.04 19.62
CA GLN A 212 -5.04 2.95 21.01
C GLN A 212 -3.62 3.50 21.26
N SER A 213 -3.41 4.17 22.39
CA SER A 213 -2.05 4.39 22.91
C SER A 213 -1.93 4.28 24.43
N ALA A 214 -0.72 4.10 24.96
CA ALA A 214 -0.52 4.14 26.40
C ALA A 214 -0.45 5.58 26.93
N ALA A 215 0.31 6.48 26.30
CA ALA A 215 0.42 7.87 26.76
C ALA A 215 -0.65 8.80 26.15
N THR A 216 -0.55 9.16 24.88
CA THR A 216 -1.41 10.18 24.25
C THR A 216 -2.12 9.62 23.03
N ASN A 217 -3.45 9.68 22.96
CA ASN A 217 -4.20 9.35 21.74
C ASN A 217 -5.05 10.55 21.30
N THR A 218 -5.30 10.66 20.00
CA THR A 218 -6.27 11.61 19.44
C THR A 218 -7.53 10.90 18.91
N GLY A 219 -7.47 9.58 18.70
CA GLY A 219 -8.60 8.74 18.28
C GLY A 219 -9.33 8.10 19.46
N ASP A 220 -9.44 6.76 19.46
CA ASP A 220 -10.47 6.09 20.26
C ASP A 220 -10.10 5.99 21.75
N GLN A 221 -8.92 5.48 22.10
CA GLN A 221 -8.58 5.19 23.50
C GLN A 221 -7.13 5.51 23.89
N SER A 222 -6.91 6.00 25.10
CA SER A 222 -5.58 5.97 25.73
C SER A 222 -5.59 5.67 27.22
N ALA A 223 -4.45 5.26 27.80
CA ALA A 223 -4.35 5.11 29.25
C ALA A 223 -4.15 6.47 29.95
N ALA A 224 -3.23 7.33 29.50
CA ALA A 224 -3.00 8.62 30.14
C ALA A 224 -3.90 9.74 29.59
N THR A 225 -3.63 10.26 28.39
CA THR A 225 -4.31 11.45 27.84
C THR A 225 -4.98 11.12 26.51
N ASN A 226 -6.28 11.39 26.36
CA ASN A 226 -6.95 11.31 25.05
C ASN A 226 -7.58 12.66 24.71
N THR A 227 -7.70 12.97 23.43
CA THR A 227 -8.48 14.10 22.91
C THR A 227 -9.77 13.65 22.25
N GLY A 228 -9.89 12.37 21.87
CA GLY A 228 -11.08 11.76 21.28
C GLY A 228 -11.99 11.09 22.32
N HIS A 229 -12.31 9.80 22.12
CA HIS A 229 -13.45 9.18 22.79
C HIS A 229 -13.19 8.82 24.27
N ARG A 230 -12.05 8.18 24.60
CA ARG A 230 -11.86 7.63 25.95
C ARG A 230 -10.43 7.73 26.49
N SER A 231 -10.25 8.07 27.76
CA SER A 231 -9.00 7.76 28.47
C SER A 231 -9.21 7.27 29.90
N ALA A 232 -8.17 6.69 30.52
CA ALA A 232 -8.23 6.36 31.95
C ALA A 232 -7.93 7.59 32.82
N ALA A 233 -6.88 8.36 32.53
CA ALA A 233 -6.53 9.53 33.36
C ALA A 233 -7.23 10.82 32.88
N THR A 234 -6.81 11.42 31.77
CA THR A 234 -7.27 12.75 31.32
C THR A 234 -7.87 12.69 29.93
N ASN A 235 -9.10 13.14 29.72
CA ASN A 235 -9.68 13.28 28.37
C ASN A 235 -10.14 14.73 28.14
N THR A 236 -10.12 15.17 26.89
CA THR A 236 -10.71 16.45 26.47
C THR A 236 -12.00 16.24 25.68
N GLY A 237 -12.26 15.04 25.16
CA GLY A 237 -13.48 14.65 24.46
C GLY A 237 -14.53 14.01 25.36
N ASP A 238 -14.98 12.80 25.01
CA ASP A 238 -16.24 12.27 25.55
C ASP A 238 -16.16 11.77 26.99
N TRP A 239 -15.13 10.97 27.31
CA TRP A 239 -15.08 10.29 28.61
C TRP A 239 -13.67 10.06 29.18
N SER A 240 -13.48 10.26 30.48
CA SER A 240 -12.34 9.70 31.22
C SER A 240 -12.71 9.15 32.59
N ALA A 241 -11.86 8.30 33.19
CA ALA A 241 -12.10 7.84 34.55
C ALA A 241 -11.71 8.92 35.60
N ALA A 242 -10.56 9.57 35.47
CA ALA A 242 -10.14 10.59 36.45
C ALA A 242 -10.63 12.01 36.10
N THR A 243 -10.04 12.66 35.09
CA THR A 243 -10.27 14.09 34.80
C THR A 243 -10.75 14.28 33.35
N ASN A 244 -11.90 14.90 33.12
CA ASN A 244 -12.34 15.26 31.76
C ASN A 244 -12.56 16.78 31.65
N THR A 245 -12.31 17.35 30.49
CA THR A 245 -12.67 18.75 30.17
C THR A 245 -13.92 18.83 29.29
N GLY A 246 -14.32 17.72 28.66
CA GLY A 246 -15.50 17.60 27.80
C GLY A 246 -16.73 17.03 28.51
N HIS A 247 -17.28 15.92 28.01
CA HIS A 247 -18.64 15.53 28.37
C HIS A 247 -18.77 14.87 29.76
N ARG A 248 -17.90 13.92 30.12
CA ARG A 248 -18.08 13.13 31.36
C ARG A 248 -16.78 12.59 31.98
N SER A 249 -16.64 12.63 33.31
CA SER A 249 -15.62 11.84 34.03
C SER A 249 -16.16 11.17 35.30
N ALA A 250 -15.40 10.25 35.91
CA ALA A 250 -15.79 9.67 37.20
C ALA A 250 -15.33 10.53 38.39
N ALA A 251 -14.16 11.17 38.38
CA ALA A 251 -13.71 12.02 39.49
C ALA A 251 -13.97 13.53 39.25
N THR A 252 -13.19 14.16 38.38
CA THR A 252 -13.19 15.63 38.19
C THR A 252 -13.59 16.01 36.76
N ASN A 253 -14.60 16.86 36.55
CA ASN A 253 -14.93 17.37 35.21
C ASN A 253 -15.04 18.89 35.21
N THR A 254 -14.48 19.53 34.19
CA THR A 254 -14.63 20.98 33.94
C THR A 254 -15.76 21.28 32.95
N GLY A 255 -16.28 20.26 32.26
CA GLY A 255 -17.42 20.34 31.34
C GLY A 255 -18.74 19.89 31.98
N ASN A 256 -19.47 18.97 31.34
CA ASN A 256 -20.91 18.81 31.64
C ASN A 256 -21.25 17.98 32.89
N ARG A 257 -20.58 16.84 33.17
CA ARG A 257 -20.94 15.94 34.30
C ARG A 257 -19.75 15.18 34.91
N SER A 258 -19.66 15.03 36.24
CA SER A 258 -18.78 14.08 36.94
C SER A 258 -19.42 13.51 38.22
N ALA A 259 -18.83 12.47 38.82
CA ALA A 259 -19.39 11.84 40.02
C ALA A 259 -18.82 12.38 41.36
N ALA A 260 -17.73 13.16 41.37
CA ALA A 260 -17.13 13.70 42.61
C ALA A 260 -16.97 15.23 42.64
N THR A 261 -16.42 15.87 41.59
CA THR A 261 -16.24 17.33 41.52
C THR A 261 -16.50 17.85 40.11
N ASN A 262 -17.50 18.73 39.93
CA ASN A 262 -17.80 19.37 38.64
C ASN A 262 -17.71 20.90 38.78
N THR A 263 -16.86 21.53 37.97
CA THR A 263 -16.62 22.98 37.96
C THR A 263 -17.23 23.69 36.73
N GLY A 264 -17.92 22.96 35.84
CA GLY A 264 -18.55 23.47 34.62
C GLY A 264 -20.03 23.85 34.75
N ASN A 265 -20.66 24.22 33.62
CA ASN A 265 -22.05 24.71 33.60
C ASN A 265 -23.07 23.62 33.99
N ARG A 266 -24.03 23.97 34.84
CA ARG A 266 -25.08 23.09 35.40
C ARG A 266 -24.51 21.86 36.11
N SER A 267 -23.48 22.11 36.92
CA SER A 267 -22.82 21.08 37.72
C SER A 267 -23.77 20.47 38.76
N ALA A 268 -23.65 19.16 39.02
CA ALA A 268 -24.42 18.47 40.05
C ALA A 268 -23.52 17.50 40.81
N ALA A 269 -23.47 17.59 42.14
CA ALA A 269 -22.71 16.69 43.00
C ALA A 269 -23.63 16.00 44.04
N GLU A 270 -23.55 14.68 44.13
CA GLU A 270 -24.33 13.88 45.07
C GLU A 270 -23.43 12.90 45.84
N VAL A 271 -23.55 12.88 47.17
CA VAL A 271 -22.90 11.87 48.02
C VAL A 271 -23.90 11.23 48.98
N SER A 272 -23.92 9.90 49.01
CA SER A 272 -24.80 9.11 49.89
C SER A 272 -24.10 8.50 51.11
N GLY A 273 -22.77 8.68 51.23
CA GLY A 273 -21.98 8.20 52.36
C GLY A 273 -22.09 9.11 53.59
N SER A 274 -22.06 8.50 54.79
CA SER A 274 -21.96 9.26 56.05
C SER A 274 -20.64 10.05 56.10
N GLN A 275 -20.68 11.28 56.62
CA GLN A 275 -19.52 12.20 56.68
C GLN A 275 -18.93 12.59 55.31
N SER A 276 -19.65 12.36 54.22
CA SER A 276 -19.21 12.73 52.87
C SER A 276 -19.61 14.17 52.52
N VAL A 277 -18.83 14.82 51.65
CA VAL A 277 -19.07 16.20 51.22
C VAL A 277 -19.30 16.24 49.71
N ALA A 278 -20.44 16.80 49.27
CA ALA A 278 -20.72 17.08 47.86
C ALA A 278 -20.34 18.53 47.52
N ALA A 279 -19.51 18.74 46.49
CA ALA A 279 -19.10 20.07 46.07
C ALA A 279 -19.41 20.32 44.58
N SER A 280 -20.19 21.36 44.30
CA SER A 280 -20.53 21.81 42.95
C SER A 280 -20.13 23.27 42.80
N LEU A 281 -19.07 23.54 42.02
CA LEU A 281 -18.44 24.87 41.98
C LEU A 281 -18.62 25.60 40.63
N GLY A 282 -19.38 24.99 39.73
CA GLY A 282 -19.66 25.55 38.41
C GLY A 282 -20.91 26.43 38.36
N ILE A 283 -21.12 27.09 37.22
CA ILE A 283 -22.25 28.00 36.96
C ILE A 283 -23.57 27.22 37.07
N GLU A 284 -24.58 27.76 37.75
CA GLU A 284 -25.87 27.08 38.02
C GLU A 284 -25.71 25.70 38.71
N GLY A 285 -24.67 25.53 39.53
CA GLY A 285 -24.39 24.28 40.22
C GLY A 285 -25.43 23.91 41.29
N LYS A 286 -25.68 22.61 41.46
CA LYS A 286 -26.49 22.07 42.57
C LYS A 286 -25.79 20.93 43.31
N ALA A 287 -26.06 20.79 44.60
CA ALA A 287 -25.46 19.75 45.43
C ALA A 287 -26.48 19.14 46.38
N ARG A 288 -26.28 17.86 46.70
CA ARG A 288 -27.11 17.08 47.61
C ARG A 288 -26.25 16.12 48.40
N ALA A 289 -26.55 15.96 49.68
CA ALA A 289 -25.90 14.98 50.53
C ALA A 289 -26.91 14.29 51.46
N SER A 290 -26.63 13.05 51.83
CA SER A 290 -27.40 12.33 52.85
C SER A 290 -27.10 12.85 54.26
N ALA A 291 -27.93 12.46 55.24
CA ALA A 291 -27.80 12.87 56.63
C ALA A 291 -26.39 12.61 57.20
N GLY A 292 -25.82 13.60 57.89
CA GLY A 292 -24.45 13.56 58.39
C GLY A 292 -23.37 13.90 57.35
N GLY A 293 -23.74 14.22 56.11
CA GLY A 293 -22.87 14.81 55.09
C GLY A 293 -22.86 16.34 55.10
N ALA A 294 -22.24 16.93 54.09
CA ALA A 294 -22.22 18.38 53.87
C ALA A 294 -22.25 18.73 52.37
N ILE A 295 -22.62 19.97 52.05
CA ILE A 295 -22.59 20.51 50.68
C ILE A 295 -21.71 21.76 50.60
N VAL A 296 -21.09 21.98 49.43
CA VAL A 296 -20.37 23.21 49.06
C VAL A 296 -20.86 23.69 47.70
N LEU A 297 -21.30 24.94 47.62
CA LEU A 297 -21.87 25.55 46.42
C LEU A 297 -21.28 26.94 46.14
N CYS A 298 -21.31 27.33 44.87
CA CYS A 298 -20.92 28.67 44.41
C CYS A 298 -22.07 29.34 43.64
N TYR A 299 -22.18 30.66 43.78
CA TYR A 299 -22.97 31.52 42.90
C TYR A 299 -22.06 32.36 42.02
N ARG A 300 -22.39 32.46 40.74
CA ARG A 300 -21.68 33.26 39.73
C ARG A 300 -22.69 34.11 38.97
N ASP A 301 -22.28 35.30 38.55
CA ASP A 301 -23.10 36.17 37.70
C ASP A 301 -23.11 35.73 36.22
N GLU A 302 -23.81 36.49 35.36
CA GLU A 302 -23.94 36.21 33.92
C GLU A 302 -22.60 36.23 33.16
N ASP A 303 -21.61 36.95 33.67
CA ASP A 303 -20.25 37.02 33.11
C ASP A 303 -19.33 35.89 33.65
N GLY A 304 -19.84 35.07 34.58
CA GLY A 304 -19.13 33.94 35.20
C GLY A 304 -18.23 34.32 36.37
N LEU A 305 -18.30 35.56 36.87
CA LEU A 305 -17.56 36.02 38.04
C LEU A 305 -18.07 35.33 39.30
N LEU A 306 -17.17 34.87 40.17
CA LEU A 306 -17.53 34.25 41.45
C LEU A 306 -18.00 35.32 42.44
N ILE A 307 -19.28 35.25 42.84
CA ILE A 307 -19.89 36.20 43.78
C ILE A 307 -19.98 35.59 45.18
N HIS A 308 -20.45 34.35 45.29
CA HIS A 308 -20.61 33.67 46.58
C HIS A 308 -20.04 32.25 46.56
N ILE A 309 -19.51 31.82 47.70
CA ILE A 309 -19.19 30.42 48.00
C ILE A 309 -19.68 30.13 49.42
N ARG A 310 -20.42 29.02 49.60
CA ARG A 310 -20.96 28.65 50.90
C ARG A 310 -20.89 27.14 51.11
N ALA A 311 -20.68 26.75 52.36
CA ALA A 311 -20.68 25.37 52.79
C ALA A 311 -21.64 25.20 53.97
N SER A 312 -22.35 24.09 54.02
CA SER A 312 -23.21 23.74 55.17
C SER A 312 -23.27 22.24 55.38
N LYS A 313 -23.34 21.83 56.64
CA LYS A 313 -23.68 20.45 57.01
C LYS A 313 -25.17 20.21 56.78
N VAL A 314 -25.50 18.98 56.41
CA VAL A 314 -26.90 18.55 56.32
C VAL A 314 -27.52 18.58 57.72
N GLY A 315 -28.63 19.30 57.86
CA GLY A 315 -29.30 19.61 59.13
C GLY A 315 -28.98 21.01 59.68
N GLU A 316 -28.08 21.77 59.06
CA GLU A 316 -27.73 23.14 59.42
C GLU A 316 -28.09 24.12 58.29
N ASN A 317 -28.33 25.39 58.64
CA ASN A 317 -28.57 26.50 57.69
C ASN A 317 -29.68 26.20 56.64
N GLY A 318 -30.73 25.47 57.05
CA GLY A 318 -31.86 25.13 56.18
C GLY A 318 -31.60 24.01 55.16
N VAL A 319 -30.43 23.34 55.20
CA VAL A 319 -30.09 22.26 54.27
C VAL A 319 -30.63 20.92 54.77
N MET A 320 -31.58 20.35 54.04
CA MET A 320 -32.22 19.07 54.35
C MET A 320 -31.50 17.88 53.69
N PRO A 321 -31.55 16.68 54.29
CA PRO A 321 -30.96 15.48 53.69
C PRO A 321 -31.64 15.13 52.37
N ASP A 322 -30.85 14.57 51.44
CA ASP A 322 -31.31 14.02 50.16
C ASP A 322 -32.12 15.01 49.30
N THR A 323 -31.92 16.31 49.53
CA THR A 323 -32.54 17.43 48.81
C THR A 323 -31.47 18.20 48.02
N TRP A 324 -31.81 18.60 46.78
CA TRP A 324 -30.90 19.37 45.93
C TRP A 324 -30.97 20.85 46.28
N TYR A 325 -29.81 21.49 46.44
CA TYR A 325 -29.68 22.91 46.70
C TYR A 325 -28.79 23.61 45.68
N ARG A 326 -29.04 24.90 45.44
CA ARG A 326 -28.14 25.86 44.77
C ARG A 326 -27.98 27.11 45.64
N LEU A 327 -27.05 28.00 45.29
CA LEU A 327 -27.02 29.35 45.86
C LEU A 327 -27.81 30.32 44.97
N ASP A 328 -28.54 31.24 45.58
CA ASP A 328 -29.14 32.39 44.90
C ASP A 328 -28.18 33.60 44.86
N GLU A 329 -28.68 34.73 44.35
CA GLU A 329 -27.92 35.97 44.18
C GLU A 329 -27.49 36.64 45.50
N ASP A 330 -28.12 36.27 46.62
CA ASP A 330 -27.77 36.74 47.96
C ASP A 330 -26.83 35.76 48.69
N GLY A 331 -26.54 34.60 48.08
CA GLY A 331 -25.69 33.55 48.64
C GLY A 331 -26.40 32.66 49.66
N GLU A 332 -27.72 32.58 49.62
CA GLU A 332 -28.53 31.69 50.45
C GLU A 332 -28.80 30.34 49.76
N PHE A 333 -28.96 29.27 50.56
CA PHE A 333 -29.28 27.95 50.02
C PHE A 333 -30.75 27.87 49.64
N VAL A 334 -31.05 27.62 48.36
CA VAL A 334 -32.42 27.45 47.86
C VAL A 334 -32.58 26.07 47.22
N GLU A 335 -33.73 25.43 47.45
CA GLU A 335 -34.04 24.13 46.86
C GLU A 335 -34.06 24.21 45.32
N ALA A 336 -33.53 23.19 44.68
CA ALA A 336 -33.47 23.06 43.23
C ALA A 336 -34.12 21.76 42.78
N SER A 337 -34.79 21.80 41.62
CA SER A 337 -35.30 20.61 40.91
C SER A 337 -34.18 19.85 40.22
#